data_AF-A0A7J9XA74-F1
#
_entry.id   AF-A0A7J9XA74-F1
#
_cell.length_a   1.000
_cell.length_b   1.000
_cell.length_c   1.000
_cell.angle_alpha   90.00
_cell.angle_beta   90.00
_cell.angle_gamma   90.00
#
_symmetry.space_group_name_H-M   'P 1'
#
loop_
_entity.id
_entity.type
_entity.pdbx_description
1 polymer ?
#
loop_
_entity_poly.entity_id
_entity_poly.type
_entity_poly.pdbx_seq_one_letter_code
_entity_poly.pdbx_strand_id
1 'polypeptide(L)'
;MTTAVSTRPGRLRRSPGRAVLLGAAYLMPAALALVVTKPGWVGLSATPGFLHLVSFPALMGIGWLVYAVTMVPFVLLTRQRYVGWLALVGLLAAALNLGTVALRGIGTDQLPAAGRATTVLTLNTLGGATSPRDVADLVVRTGADVVALPETPRPLAEQVAATTARRDRPMQVFGGAQSPFSVGATSLLVAESLGRYRPAGQPQTGLGAVVAAPVRGDGLVVAAVHSPPPRSGSARTAGTPAPTAPSTCAGTGVPTW
;
A
#
# COMPACT_ATOMS: atom_id res chain seq x y z
N MET A 1 -67.62 -26.85 -47.84
CA MET A 1 -67.18 -26.62 -46.44
C MET A 1 -65.73 -27.04 -46.35
N THR A 2 -64.82 -26.09 -46.23
CA THR A 2 -63.36 -26.33 -46.23
C THR A 2 -62.80 -25.69 -44.97
N THR A 3 -62.42 -26.50 -43.99
CA THR A 3 -61.92 -26.05 -42.69
C THR A 3 -60.42 -25.83 -42.76
N ALA A 4 -59.98 -24.58 -42.59
CA ALA A 4 -58.58 -24.20 -42.53
C ALA A 4 -57.99 -24.52 -41.14
N VAL A 5 -56.95 -25.36 -41.10
CA VAL A 5 -56.17 -25.64 -39.89
C VAL A 5 -55.17 -24.50 -39.66
N SER A 6 -55.35 -23.76 -38.57
CA SER A 6 -54.43 -22.73 -38.09
C SER A 6 -53.33 -23.36 -37.23
N THR A 7 -52.13 -23.52 -37.79
CA THR A 7 -50.93 -23.90 -37.04
C THR A 7 -50.27 -22.64 -36.44
N ARG A 8 -50.34 -22.48 -35.12
CA ARG A 8 -49.54 -21.49 -34.39
C ARG A 8 -48.07 -21.96 -34.33
N PRO A 9 -47.07 -21.10 -34.62
CA PRO A 9 -45.67 -21.50 -34.53
C PRO A 9 -45.27 -21.70 -33.06
N GLY A 10 -44.73 -22.87 -32.75
CA GLY A 10 -44.27 -23.22 -31.41
C GLY A 10 -43.15 -22.29 -30.93
N ARG A 11 -43.32 -21.70 -29.73
CA ARG A 11 -42.22 -21.03 -29.02
C ARG A 11 -41.13 -22.06 -28.76
N LEU A 12 -39.98 -21.91 -29.43
CA LEU A 12 -38.76 -22.66 -29.12
C LEU A 12 -38.40 -22.45 -27.65
N ARG A 13 -38.63 -23.49 -26.85
CA ARG A 13 -38.30 -23.53 -25.42
C ARG A 13 -36.78 -23.45 -25.31
N ARG A 14 -36.25 -22.30 -24.87
CA ARG A 14 -34.80 -22.13 -24.64
C ARG A 14 -34.37 -23.17 -23.60
N SER A 15 -33.47 -24.08 -23.98
CA SER A 15 -32.98 -25.09 -23.05
C SER A 15 -32.19 -24.41 -21.93
N PRO A 16 -32.39 -24.81 -20.65
CA PRO A 16 -31.71 -24.20 -19.51
C PRO A 16 -30.19 -24.23 -19.66
N GLY A 17 -29.62 -25.26 -20.30
CA GLY A 17 -28.18 -25.35 -20.57
C GLY A 17 -27.62 -24.24 -21.47
N ARG A 18 -28.37 -23.74 -22.46
CA ARG A 18 -27.91 -22.63 -23.31
C ARG A 18 -27.84 -21.31 -22.55
N ALA A 19 -28.77 -21.07 -21.64
CA ALA A 19 -28.75 -19.87 -20.80
C ALA A 19 -27.55 -19.87 -19.84
N VAL A 20 -27.25 -21.03 -19.24
CA VAL A 20 -26.09 -21.20 -18.34
C VAL A 20 -24.77 -20.98 -19.08
N LEU A 21 -24.60 -21.58 -20.27
CA LEU A 21 -23.37 -21.41 -21.07
C LEU A 21 -23.15 -19.96 -21.50
N LEU A 22 -24.20 -19.27 -21.92
CA LEU A 22 -24.11 -17.84 -22.25
C LEU A 22 -23.81 -16.99 -21.02
N GLY A 23 -24.43 -17.27 -19.88
CA GLY A 23 -24.10 -16.60 -18.62
C GLY A 23 -22.62 -16.77 -18.25
N ALA A 24 -22.12 -18.00 -18.29
CA ALA A 24 -20.73 -18.32 -17.98
C ALA A 24 -19.74 -17.61 -18.93
N ALA A 25 -20.05 -17.57 -20.23
CA ALA A 25 -19.20 -16.90 -21.22
C ALA A 25 -19.00 -15.40 -20.90
N TYR A 26 -20.03 -14.72 -20.41
CA TYR A 26 -19.92 -13.28 -20.06
C TYR A 26 -19.35 -13.07 -18.66
N LEU A 27 -19.72 -13.90 -17.69
CA LEU A 27 -19.27 -13.71 -16.29
C LEU A 27 -17.80 -14.08 -16.08
N MET A 28 -17.28 -15.11 -16.76
CA MET A 28 -15.90 -15.58 -16.56
C MET A 28 -14.84 -14.51 -16.87
N PRO A 29 -14.86 -13.83 -18.03
CA PRO A 29 -13.89 -12.76 -18.33
C PRO A 29 -13.95 -11.61 -17.31
N ALA A 30 -15.14 -11.22 -16.87
CA ALA A 30 -15.29 -10.16 -15.88
C ALA A 30 -14.75 -10.58 -14.51
N ALA A 31 -15.03 -11.81 -14.08
CA ALA A 31 -14.48 -12.35 -12.84
C ALA A 31 -12.95 -12.43 -12.90
N LEU A 32 -12.38 -12.90 -14.01
CA LEU A 32 -10.93 -12.97 -14.18
C LEU A 32 -10.30 -11.57 -14.18
N ALA A 33 -10.88 -10.62 -14.90
CA ALA A 33 -10.41 -9.24 -14.93
C ALA A 33 -10.46 -8.61 -13.53
N LEU A 34 -11.50 -8.90 -12.74
CA LEU A 34 -11.62 -8.44 -11.37
C LEU A 34 -10.52 -9.03 -10.47
N VAL A 35 -10.29 -10.34 -10.56
CA VAL A 35 -9.25 -11.03 -9.79
C VAL A 35 -7.86 -10.48 -10.11
N VAL A 36 -7.57 -10.22 -11.39
CA VAL A 36 -6.28 -9.65 -11.84
C VAL A 36 -6.13 -8.18 -11.42
N THR A 37 -7.19 -7.38 -11.54
CA THR A 37 -7.16 -5.93 -11.28
C THR A 37 -7.24 -5.58 -9.80
N LYS A 38 -8.03 -6.34 -9.03
CA LYS A 38 -8.26 -6.13 -7.60
C LYS A 38 -8.17 -7.47 -6.86
N PRO A 39 -7.00 -8.14 -6.85
CA PRO A 39 -6.82 -9.39 -6.13
C PRO A 39 -7.07 -9.24 -4.61
N GLY A 40 -6.92 -8.03 -4.06
CA GLY A 40 -7.24 -7.74 -2.66
C GLY A 40 -8.71 -7.94 -2.30
N TRP A 41 -9.65 -7.71 -3.23
CA TRP A 41 -11.09 -7.89 -2.97
C TRP A 41 -11.49 -9.36 -2.80
N VAL A 42 -10.65 -10.27 -3.26
CA VAL A 42 -10.84 -11.72 -3.14
C VAL A 42 -9.79 -12.37 -2.24
N GLY A 43 -9.02 -11.57 -1.49
CA GLY A 43 -8.02 -12.06 -0.54
C GLY A 43 -6.74 -12.65 -1.16
N LEU A 44 -6.44 -12.35 -2.42
CA LEU A 44 -5.29 -12.90 -3.17
C LEU A 44 -4.11 -11.93 -3.29
N SER A 45 -4.19 -10.72 -2.72
CA SER A 45 -3.14 -9.69 -2.84
C SER A 45 -1.77 -10.13 -2.30
N ALA A 46 -1.74 -11.04 -1.32
CA ALA A 46 -0.53 -11.56 -0.68
C ALA A 46 0.06 -12.81 -1.38
N THR A 47 -0.58 -13.32 -2.43
CA THR A 47 -0.14 -14.52 -3.15
C THR A 47 0.97 -14.17 -4.14
N PRO A 48 2.02 -15.02 -4.30
CA PRO A 48 3.02 -14.84 -5.34
C PRO A 48 2.39 -14.61 -6.72
N GLY A 49 2.94 -13.68 -7.51
CA GLY A 49 2.36 -13.23 -8.78
C GLY A 49 1.39 -12.06 -8.61
N PHE A 50 0.32 -12.21 -7.84
CA PHE A 50 -0.64 -11.12 -7.58
C PHE A 50 0.01 -9.95 -6.82
N LEU A 51 0.94 -10.25 -5.91
CA LEU A 51 1.74 -9.25 -5.22
C LEU A 51 2.49 -8.34 -6.21
N HIS A 52 3.02 -8.89 -7.31
CA HIS A 52 3.71 -8.11 -8.32
C HIS A 52 2.71 -7.27 -9.15
N LEU A 53 1.56 -7.83 -9.51
CA LEU A 53 0.54 -7.12 -10.28
C LEU A 53 0.04 -5.85 -9.56
N VAL A 54 -0.21 -5.94 -8.24
CA VAL A 54 -0.68 -4.80 -7.43
C VAL A 54 0.37 -3.69 -7.31
N SER A 55 1.66 -4.02 -7.46
CA SER A 55 2.76 -3.04 -7.43
C SER A 55 2.85 -2.19 -8.69
N PHE A 56 2.24 -2.61 -9.81
CA PHE A 56 2.31 -1.90 -11.10
C PHE A 56 0.93 -1.52 -11.64
N PRO A 57 0.11 -0.76 -10.89
CA PRO A 57 -1.24 -0.40 -11.32
C PRO A 57 -1.25 0.42 -12.63
N ALA A 58 -0.23 1.25 -12.87
CA ALA A 58 -0.12 2.00 -14.12
C ALA A 58 0.07 1.08 -15.34
N LEU A 59 1.02 0.14 -15.28
CA LEU A 59 1.27 -0.80 -16.37
C LEU A 59 0.05 -1.71 -16.60
N MET A 60 -0.61 -2.16 -15.54
CA MET A 60 -1.85 -2.94 -15.65
C MET A 60 -2.97 -2.14 -16.30
N GLY A 61 -3.13 -0.88 -15.91
CA GLY A 61 -4.11 0.03 -16.52
C GLY A 61 -3.86 0.23 -18.01
N ILE A 62 -2.62 0.45 -18.41
CA ILE A 62 -2.23 0.58 -19.82
C ILE A 62 -2.46 -0.73 -20.56
N GLY A 63 -2.08 -1.88 -20.00
CA GLY A 63 -2.29 -3.19 -20.62
C GLY A 63 -3.77 -3.48 -20.89
N TRP A 64 -4.64 -3.19 -19.91
CA TRP A 64 -6.10 -3.32 -20.07
C TRP A 64 -6.67 -2.35 -21.10
N LEU A 65 -6.13 -1.12 -21.17
CA LEU A 65 -6.55 -0.14 -22.16
C LEU A 65 -6.18 -0.59 -23.58
N VAL A 66 -4.95 -1.05 -23.78
CA VAL A 66 -4.50 -1.63 -25.06
C VAL A 66 -5.38 -2.81 -25.44
N TYR A 67 -5.65 -3.72 -24.51
CA TYR A 67 -6.58 -4.83 -24.74
C TYR A 67 -7.95 -4.33 -25.21
N ALA A 68 -8.58 -3.40 -24.49
CA ALA A 68 -9.88 -2.84 -24.86
C ALA A 68 -9.88 -2.18 -26.25
N VAL A 69 -8.84 -1.40 -26.56
CA VAL A 69 -8.69 -0.73 -27.86
C VAL A 69 -8.53 -1.74 -29.00
N THR A 70 -7.73 -2.80 -28.80
CA THR A 70 -7.56 -3.85 -29.82
C THR A 70 -8.85 -4.62 -30.10
N MET A 71 -9.81 -4.66 -29.16
CA MET A 71 -11.11 -5.28 -29.38
C MET A 71 -12.05 -4.42 -30.26
N VAL A 72 -11.88 -3.10 -30.31
CA VAL A 72 -12.73 -2.17 -31.08
C VAL A 72 -12.90 -2.57 -32.55
N PRO A 73 -11.84 -2.84 -33.36
CA PRO A 73 -12.02 -3.27 -34.74
C PRO A 73 -12.83 -4.55 -34.85
N PHE A 74 -12.66 -5.52 -33.94
CA PHE A 74 -13.45 -6.75 -33.93
C PHE A 74 -14.92 -6.48 -33.61
N VAL A 75 -15.23 -5.53 -32.70
CA VAL A 75 -16.61 -5.09 -32.45
C VAL A 75 -17.24 -4.53 -33.73
N LEU A 76 -16.51 -3.67 -34.43
CA LEU A 76 -16.98 -2.99 -35.63
C LEU A 76 -17.19 -3.97 -36.81
N LEU A 77 -16.26 -4.92 -36.99
CA LEU A 77 -16.27 -5.88 -38.09
C LEU A 77 -17.26 -7.02 -37.86
N THR A 78 -17.31 -7.58 -36.65
CA THR A 78 -18.14 -8.77 -36.37
C THR A 78 -19.54 -8.42 -35.88
N ARG A 79 -19.71 -7.24 -35.28
CA ARG A 79 -20.93 -6.80 -34.55
C ARG A 79 -21.43 -7.80 -33.50
N GLN A 80 -20.53 -8.65 -33.01
CA GLN A 80 -20.84 -9.63 -31.97
C GLN A 80 -20.89 -8.93 -30.60
N ARG A 81 -22.03 -9.03 -29.92
CA ARG A 81 -22.23 -8.45 -28.57
C ARG A 81 -21.18 -8.92 -27.57
N TYR A 82 -20.72 -10.16 -27.71
CA TYR A 82 -19.71 -10.74 -26.83
C TYR A 82 -18.35 -10.03 -26.92
N VAL A 83 -17.93 -9.63 -28.13
CA VAL A 83 -16.68 -8.88 -28.32
C VAL A 83 -16.79 -7.48 -27.70
N GLY A 84 -17.96 -6.84 -27.85
CA GLY A 84 -18.23 -5.56 -27.19
C GLY A 84 -18.20 -5.65 -25.67
N TRP A 85 -18.69 -6.76 -25.12
CA TRP A 85 -18.60 -7.05 -23.69
C TRP A 85 -17.15 -7.20 -23.21
N LEU A 86 -16.30 -7.94 -23.95
CA LEU A 86 -14.89 -8.09 -23.61
C LEU A 86 -14.15 -6.74 -23.63
N ALA A 87 -14.42 -5.91 -24.63
CA ALA A 87 -13.88 -4.54 -24.72
C ALA A 87 -14.30 -3.70 -23.50
N LEU A 88 -15.57 -3.78 -23.08
CA LEU A 88 -16.08 -3.08 -21.92
C LEU A 88 -15.42 -3.54 -20.61
N VAL A 89 -15.27 -4.86 -20.41
CA VAL A 89 -14.57 -5.42 -19.25
C VAL A 89 -13.13 -4.89 -19.18
N GLY A 90 -12.42 -4.89 -20.31
CA GLY A 90 -11.07 -4.33 -20.40
C GLY A 90 -11.03 -2.83 -20.07
N LEU A 91 -11.98 -2.05 -20.58
CA LEU A 91 -12.07 -0.62 -20.32
C LEU A 91 -12.33 -0.32 -18.84
N LEU A 92 -13.22 -1.07 -18.19
CA LEU A 92 -13.50 -0.93 -16.76
C LEU A 92 -12.28 -1.32 -15.91
N ALA A 93 -11.58 -2.40 -16.28
CA ALA A 93 -10.34 -2.80 -15.61
C ALA A 93 -9.23 -1.74 -15.77
N ALA A 94 -9.10 -1.14 -16.95
CA ALA A 94 -8.19 -0.02 -17.19
C ALA A 94 -8.54 1.19 -16.31
N ALA A 95 -9.82 1.57 -16.27
CA ALA A 95 -10.31 2.69 -15.47
C ALA A 95 -10.05 2.49 -13.96
N LEU A 96 -10.27 1.28 -13.43
CA LEU A 96 -9.99 0.98 -12.02
C LEU A 96 -8.50 1.12 -11.68
N ASN A 97 -7.62 0.65 -12.56
CA ASN A 97 -6.17 0.71 -12.36
C ASN A 97 -5.63 2.14 -12.50
N LEU A 98 -5.92 2.81 -13.63
CA LEU A 98 -5.47 4.17 -13.89
C LEU A 98 -6.12 5.18 -12.92
N GLY A 99 -7.39 4.95 -12.55
CA GLY A 99 -8.06 5.72 -11.51
C GLY A 99 -7.38 5.58 -10.14
N THR A 100 -6.87 4.38 -9.80
CA THR A 100 -6.07 4.20 -8.57
C THR A 100 -4.79 5.02 -8.61
N VAL A 101 -4.11 5.08 -9.76
CA VAL A 101 -2.91 5.90 -9.94
C VAL A 101 -3.25 7.38 -9.84
N ALA A 102 -4.30 7.83 -10.51
CA ALA A 102 -4.77 9.22 -10.47
C ALA A 102 -5.13 9.65 -9.03
N LEU A 103 -5.87 8.82 -8.30
CA LEU A 103 -6.25 9.07 -6.90
C LEU A 103 -5.05 9.07 -5.94
N ARG A 104 -3.99 8.31 -6.26
CA ARG A 104 -2.73 8.30 -5.49
C ARG A 104 -1.82 9.47 -5.84
N GLY A 105 -2.19 10.29 -6.82
CA GLY A 105 -1.40 11.39 -7.31
C GLY A 105 -0.53 10.99 -8.49
N ILE A 106 -0.77 11.66 -9.62
CA ILE A 106 0.12 11.70 -10.80
C ILE A 106 0.90 13.02 -10.88
N GLY A 107 0.77 13.85 -9.84
CA GLY A 107 1.08 15.27 -9.90
C GLY A 107 2.48 15.64 -9.41
N THR A 108 2.97 16.74 -9.97
CA THR A 108 4.06 17.58 -9.44
C THR A 108 3.46 18.76 -8.66
N ASP A 109 2.32 18.53 -8.00
CA ASP A 109 1.59 19.59 -7.30
C ASP A 109 2.55 20.31 -6.37
N GLN A 110 2.55 21.65 -6.46
CA GLN A 110 3.35 22.43 -5.55
C GLN A 110 2.88 22.14 -4.14
N LEU A 111 3.81 21.72 -3.27
CA LEU A 111 3.49 21.55 -1.87
C LEU A 111 2.85 22.86 -1.37
N PRO A 112 1.84 22.78 -0.47
CA PRO A 112 1.28 23.97 0.17
C PRO A 112 2.41 24.86 0.69
N ALA A 113 2.22 26.18 0.62
CA ALA A 113 3.21 27.14 1.14
C ALA A 113 3.67 26.67 2.52
N ALA A 114 4.98 26.42 2.65
CA ALA A 114 5.50 25.70 3.80
C ALA A 114 5.15 26.46 5.09
N GLY A 115 4.41 25.79 5.98
CA GLY A 115 4.48 26.10 7.40
C GLY A 115 5.87 25.71 7.94
N ARG A 116 5.98 25.46 9.24
CA ARG A 116 7.22 24.89 9.78
C ARG A 116 7.42 23.47 9.22
N ALA A 117 8.35 23.33 8.26
CA ALA A 117 8.68 22.05 7.67
C ALA A 117 9.35 21.15 8.72
N THR A 118 8.96 19.87 8.77
CA THR A 118 9.62 18.84 9.59
C THR A 118 10.35 17.90 8.65
N THR A 119 11.66 17.77 8.82
CA THR A 119 12.47 16.87 8.00
C THR A 119 12.52 15.49 8.65
N VAL A 120 12.06 14.46 7.93
CA VAL A 120 12.03 13.07 8.42
C VAL A 120 13.01 12.23 7.61
N LEU A 121 13.94 11.57 8.30
CA LEU A 121 14.90 10.63 7.71
C LEU A 121 14.55 9.21 8.14
N THR A 122 14.50 8.28 7.19
CA THR A 122 14.39 6.84 7.47
C THR A 122 15.57 6.10 6.85
N LEU A 123 16.27 5.31 7.64
CA LEU A 123 17.43 4.54 7.20
C LEU A 123 17.49 3.21 7.94
N ASN A 124 17.37 2.10 7.21
CA ASN A 124 17.66 0.78 7.75
C ASN A 124 19.19 0.60 7.82
N THR A 125 19.75 0.34 9.01
CA THR A 125 21.20 0.21 9.19
C THR A 125 21.74 -1.20 8.97
N LEU A 126 20.89 -2.14 8.54
CA LEU A 126 21.23 -3.54 8.28
C LEU A 126 21.97 -4.18 9.46
N GLY A 127 21.36 -4.14 10.65
CA GLY A 127 21.94 -4.68 11.88
C GLY A 127 23.18 -3.94 12.42
N GLY A 128 23.45 -2.72 11.94
CA GLY A 128 24.60 -1.91 12.35
C GLY A 128 25.77 -1.92 11.37
N ALA A 129 25.56 -2.40 10.13
CA ALA A 129 26.54 -2.30 9.06
C ALA A 129 26.89 -0.84 8.70
N THR A 130 25.95 0.08 8.92
CA THR A 130 26.21 1.53 8.81
C THR A 130 26.77 2.06 10.13
N SER A 131 27.91 2.75 10.08
CA SER A 131 28.53 3.30 11.29
C SER A 131 27.67 4.42 11.90
N PRO A 132 27.65 4.58 13.24
CA PRO A 132 26.96 5.69 13.89
C PRO A 132 27.39 7.07 13.37
N ARG A 133 28.66 7.19 12.95
CA ARG A 133 29.22 8.43 12.42
C ARG A 133 28.61 8.78 11.06
N ASP A 134 28.49 7.81 10.16
CA ASP A 134 27.90 8.05 8.83
C ASP A 134 26.42 8.42 8.95
N VAL A 135 25.69 7.78 9.88
CA VAL A 135 24.30 8.15 10.19
C VAL A 135 24.25 9.58 10.74
N ALA A 136 25.10 9.94 11.70
CA ALA A 136 25.14 11.28 12.26
C ALA A 136 25.50 12.35 11.22
N ASP A 137 26.43 12.05 10.31
CA ASP A 137 26.80 12.94 9.19
C ASP A 137 25.61 13.16 8.25
N LEU A 138 24.84 12.10 7.96
CA LEU A 138 23.60 12.21 7.17
C LEU A 138 22.52 13.03 7.90
N VAL A 139 22.34 12.83 9.20
CA VAL A 139 21.36 13.57 10.02
C VAL A 139 21.68 15.06 10.06
N VAL A 140 22.96 15.42 10.23
CA VAL A 140 23.39 16.83 10.23
C VAL A 140 23.25 17.44 8.85
N ARG A 141 23.74 16.75 7.80
CA ARG A 141 23.70 17.24 6.41
C ARG A 141 22.28 17.49 5.91
N THR A 142 21.33 16.65 6.30
CA THR A 142 19.92 16.76 5.87
C THR A 142 19.09 17.69 6.75
N GLY A 143 19.57 18.05 7.95
CA GLY A 143 18.74 18.77 8.90
C GLY A 143 17.55 17.95 9.42
N ALA A 144 17.65 16.61 9.47
CA ALA A 144 16.55 15.74 9.92
C ALA A 144 16.11 16.06 11.36
N ASP A 145 14.83 16.35 11.57
CA ASP A 145 14.23 16.58 12.90
C ASP A 145 13.73 15.28 13.54
N VAL A 146 13.45 14.29 12.70
CA VAL A 146 13.01 12.95 13.11
C VAL A 146 13.81 11.92 12.32
N VAL A 147 14.35 10.91 13.00
CA VAL A 147 15.15 9.84 12.37
C VAL A 147 14.63 8.47 12.80
N ALA A 148 14.08 7.72 11.86
CA ALA A 148 13.69 6.33 12.05
C ALA A 148 14.82 5.41 11.59
N LEU A 149 15.28 4.54 12.49
CA LEU A 149 16.40 3.63 12.27
C LEU A 149 15.99 2.16 12.51
N PRO A 150 15.35 1.51 11.53
CA PRO A 150 15.13 0.07 11.54
C PRO A 150 16.45 -0.72 11.58
N GLU A 151 16.42 -1.87 12.24
CA GLU A 151 17.58 -2.75 12.47
C GLU A 151 18.75 -2.05 13.20
N THR A 152 18.41 -1.11 14.08
CA THR A 152 19.37 -0.32 14.85
C THR A 152 19.11 -0.46 16.35
N PRO A 153 19.98 -1.17 17.08
CA PRO A 153 19.91 -1.23 18.53
C PRO A 153 20.06 0.15 19.18
N ARG A 154 19.37 0.36 20.31
CA ARG A 154 19.40 1.62 21.05
C ARG A 154 20.82 2.14 21.37
N PRO A 155 21.80 1.30 21.79
CA PRO A 155 23.16 1.78 22.05
C PRO A 155 23.86 2.38 20.82
N LEU A 156 23.53 1.91 19.61
CA LEU A 156 24.05 2.48 18.36
C LEU A 156 23.39 3.84 18.09
N ALA A 157 22.07 3.92 18.28
CA ALA A 157 21.33 5.18 18.15
C ALA A 157 21.78 6.25 19.17
N GLU A 158 22.15 5.87 20.39
CA GLU A 158 22.72 6.78 21.40
C GLU A 158 24.08 7.34 20.96
N GLN A 159 24.90 6.56 20.25
CA GLN A 159 26.15 7.07 19.66
C GLN A 159 25.89 8.07 18.53
N VAL A 160 24.84 7.85 17.71
CA VAL A 160 24.38 8.82 16.71
C VAL A 160 23.93 10.12 17.40
N ALA A 161 23.11 10.02 18.45
CA ALA A 161 22.64 11.17 19.22
C ALA A 161 23.79 11.95 19.87
N ALA A 162 24.75 11.26 20.49
CA ALA A 162 25.94 11.90 21.05
C ALA A 162 26.78 12.64 19.99
N THR A 163 26.87 12.08 18.78
CA THR A 163 27.64 12.68 17.67
C THR A 163 26.93 13.88 17.06
N THR A 164 25.61 13.83 16.92
CA THR A 164 24.78 14.94 16.44
C THR A 164 24.68 16.08 17.47
N ALA A 165 24.63 15.76 18.77
CA ALA A 165 24.65 16.75 19.84
C ALA A 165 25.94 17.60 19.85
N ARG A 166 27.10 16.99 19.58
CA ARG A 166 28.38 17.72 19.41
C ARG A 166 28.42 18.64 18.18
N ARG A 167 27.38 18.60 17.34
CA ARG A 167 27.24 19.39 16.10
C ARG A 167 25.93 20.19 16.14
N ASP A 168 25.55 20.64 17.34
CA ASP A 168 24.40 21.51 17.61
C ASP A 168 23.03 20.96 17.17
N ARG A 169 22.91 19.63 17.07
CA ARG A 169 21.63 18.95 16.79
C ARG A 169 21.36 17.85 17.82
N PRO A 170 21.06 18.21 19.09
CA PRO A 170 20.75 17.23 20.12
C PRO A 170 19.45 16.47 19.83
N MET A 171 19.47 15.17 20.12
CA MET A 171 18.42 14.22 19.75
C MET A 171 18.01 13.37 20.96
N GLN A 172 16.71 13.24 21.17
CA GLN A 172 16.11 12.30 22.12
C GLN A 172 16.01 10.92 21.49
N VAL A 173 16.47 9.87 22.18
CA VAL A 173 16.50 8.50 21.65
C VAL A 173 15.42 7.64 22.28
N PHE A 174 14.66 6.96 21.43
CA PHE A 174 13.69 5.94 21.79
C PHE A 174 14.03 4.64 21.06
N GLY A 175 13.91 3.49 21.73
CA GLY A 175 14.21 2.19 21.14
C GLY A 175 13.12 1.17 21.45
N GLY A 176 12.87 0.28 20.50
CA GLY A 176 11.96 -0.86 20.66
C GLY A 176 12.51 -2.07 19.93
N ALA A 177 12.58 -3.20 20.63
CA ALA A 177 12.96 -4.48 20.04
C ALA A 177 11.91 -5.52 20.44
N GLN A 178 11.39 -6.26 19.46
CA GLN A 178 10.42 -7.35 19.69
C GLN A 178 11.00 -8.71 19.29
N SER A 179 12.29 -8.75 18.95
CA SER A 179 13.04 -9.96 18.63
C SER A 179 14.43 -9.88 19.29
N PRO A 180 14.99 -11.02 19.72
CA PRO A 180 16.30 -11.07 20.37
C PRO A 180 17.47 -10.79 19.42
N PHE A 181 17.22 -10.81 18.11
CA PHE A 181 18.23 -10.52 17.10
C PHE A 181 18.36 -9.00 16.87
N SER A 182 19.54 -8.51 16.48
CA SER A 182 19.78 -7.09 16.20
C SER A 182 18.90 -6.55 15.07
N VAL A 183 18.57 -7.39 14.08
CA VAL A 183 17.59 -7.09 13.02
C VAL A 183 16.17 -6.87 13.56
N GLY A 184 15.90 -7.32 14.79
CA GLY A 184 14.66 -7.12 15.51
C GLY A 184 14.55 -5.79 16.27
N ALA A 185 15.62 -4.98 16.29
CA ALA A 185 15.64 -3.69 16.97
C ALA A 185 15.26 -2.55 16.03
N THR A 186 14.62 -1.52 16.56
CA THR A 186 14.33 -0.27 15.84
C THR A 186 14.48 0.88 16.80
N SER A 187 15.17 1.93 16.35
CA SER A 187 15.34 3.16 17.13
C SER A 187 14.69 4.35 16.42
N LEU A 188 14.26 5.32 17.21
CA LEU A 188 13.67 6.58 16.78
C LEU A 188 14.41 7.70 17.49
N LEU A 189 14.93 8.66 16.73
CA LEU A 189 15.52 9.88 17.27
C LEU A 189 14.62 11.07 16.93
N VAL A 190 14.39 11.93 17.92
CA VAL A 190 13.57 13.15 17.77
C VAL A 190 14.38 14.34 18.26
N ALA A 191 14.56 15.34 17.41
CA ALA A 191 15.34 16.54 17.74
C ALA A 191 14.73 17.26 18.95
N GLU A 192 15.57 17.73 19.87
CA GLU A 192 15.10 18.47 21.06
C GLU A 192 14.42 19.79 20.70
N SER A 193 14.70 20.35 19.53
CA SER A 193 14.02 21.52 18.97
C SER A 193 12.53 21.29 18.67
N LEU A 194 12.07 20.03 18.62
CA LEU A 194 10.66 19.67 18.54
C LEU A 194 9.97 19.63 19.91
N GLY A 195 10.71 19.87 20.99
CA GLY A 195 10.22 19.79 22.37
C GLY A 195 10.45 18.41 22.99
N ARG A 196 9.93 18.21 24.20
CA ARG A 196 10.12 16.96 24.96
C ARG A 196 9.14 15.88 24.51
N TYR A 197 9.66 14.68 24.25
CA TYR A 197 8.91 13.51 23.83
C TYR A 197 9.01 12.38 24.86
N ARG A 198 7.99 11.51 24.89
CA ARG A 198 7.93 10.30 25.72
C ARG A 198 7.48 9.10 24.89
N PRO A 199 7.85 7.87 25.27
CA PRO A 199 7.28 6.66 24.68
C PRO A 199 5.75 6.65 24.81
N ALA A 200 5.04 6.29 23.74
CA ALA A 200 3.57 6.30 23.67
C ALA A 200 2.95 4.94 23.32
N GLY A 201 3.73 3.87 23.42
CA GLY A 201 3.32 2.50 23.07
C GLY A 201 4.24 1.88 22.01
N GLN A 202 4.07 0.57 21.79
CA GLN A 202 4.81 -0.17 20.76
C GLN A 202 3.82 -1.07 20.00
N PRO A 203 3.53 -0.79 18.73
CA PRO A 203 2.65 -1.65 17.95
C PRO A 203 3.32 -3.00 17.74
N GLN A 204 2.53 -4.07 17.84
CA GLN A 204 3.02 -5.44 17.65
C GLN A 204 3.21 -5.72 16.16
N THR A 205 4.45 -5.78 15.70
CA THR A 205 4.79 -5.95 14.28
C THR A 205 5.61 -7.21 14.01
N GLY A 206 6.05 -7.90 15.07
CA GLY A 206 6.93 -9.07 15.00
C GLY A 206 8.41 -8.73 14.82
N LEU A 207 8.75 -7.44 14.67
CA LEU A 207 10.10 -6.87 14.64
C LEU A 207 10.10 -5.57 15.47
N GLY A 208 11.12 -4.73 15.32
CA GLY A 208 11.23 -3.51 16.11
C GLY A 208 10.14 -2.49 15.76
N ALA A 209 9.53 -1.91 16.78
CA ALA A 209 8.66 -0.75 16.63
C ALA A 209 8.70 0.13 17.88
N VAL A 210 8.61 1.44 17.67
CA VAL A 210 8.61 2.44 18.75
C VAL A 210 7.76 3.62 18.35
N VAL A 211 6.95 4.12 19.30
CA VAL A 211 6.15 5.34 19.15
C VAL A 211 6.57 6.34 20.20
N ALA A 212 6.78 7.59 19.79
CA ALA A 212 7.04 8.72 20.67
C ALA A 212 5.98 9.80 20.47
N ALA A 213 5.43 10.30 21.58
CA ALA A 213 4.48 11.41 21.58
C ALA A 213 5.03 12.60 22.38
N PRO A 214 4.62 13.83 22.06
CA PRO A 214 4.97 14.99 22.87
C PRO A 214 4.51 14.83 24.31
N VAL A 215 5.30 15.34 25.25
CA VAL A 215 4.94 15.37 26.68
C VAL A 215 3.83 16.40 26.94
N ARG A 216 3.80 17.51 26.18
CA ARG A 216 2.79 18.58 26.25
C ARG A 216 2.52 19.16 24.88
N GLY A 217 1.31 19.68 24.66
CA GLY A 217 0.88 20.34 23.43
C GLY A 217 0.53 19.37 22.30
N ASP A 218 0.16 19.95 21.16
CA ASP A 218 -0.36 19.22 19.98
C ASP A 218 0.75 18.82 18.99
N GLY A 219 1.93 18.50 19.49
CA GLY A 219 3.06 18.10 18.65
C GLY A 219 2.81 16.77 17.90
N LEU A 220 3.61 16.51 16.87
CA LEU A 220 3.49 15.32 16.03
C LEU A 220 3.77 14.05 16.85
N VAL A 221 2.85 13.08 16.82
CA VAL A 221 3.13 11.70 17.26
C VAL A 221 3.89 10.98 16.15
N VAL A 222 5.01 10.36 16.50
CA VAL A 222 5.91 9.73 15.52
C VAL A 222 6.10 8.26 15.86
N ALA A 223 6.04 7.41 14.83
CA ALA A 223 6.31 5.98 14.94
C ALA A 223 7.41 5.55 13.97
N ALA A 224 8.35 4.75 14.46
CA ALA A 224 9.29 4.00 13.62
C ALA A 224 8.92 2.52 13.69
N VAL A 225 8.68 1.90 12.53
CA VAL A 225 8.22 0.51 12.43
C VAL A 225 9.09 -0.25 11.44
N HIS A 226 9.72 -1.32 11.89
CA HIS A 226 10.35 -2.30 11.02
C HIS A 226 9.32 -3.40 10.71
N SER A 227 8.87 -3.46 9.46
CA SER A 227 7.91 -4.48 9.02
C SER A 227 8.67 -5.70 8.48
N PRO A 228 8.21 -6.94 8.78
CA PRO A 228 8.83 -8.12 8.20
C PRO A 228 8.65 -8.11 6.68
N PRO A 229 9.68 -8.50 5.91
CA PRO A 229 9.56 -8.57 4.47
C PRO A 229 8.53 -9.65 4.08
N PRO A 230 7.90 -9.51 2.90
CA PRO A 230 6.95 -10.48 2.37
C PRO A 230 7.71 -11.75 1.96
N ARG A 231 7.75 -12.73 2.85
CA ARG A 231 8.24 -14.10 2.62
C ARG A 231 7.03 -15.02 2.49
N SER A 232 7.19 -16.17 1.82
CA SER A 232 6.15 -17.21 1.81
C SER A 232 5.81 -17.58 3.27
N GLY A 233 4.63 -17.18 3.73
CA GLY A 233 4.20 -17.30 5.14
C GLY A 233 3.96 -15.97 5.87
N SER A 234 4.73 -14.91 5.60
CA SER A 234 4.60 -13.59 6.25
C SER A 234 3.86 -12.53 5.42
N ALA A 235 3.59 -12.80 4.14
CA ALA A 235 2.83 -11.89 3.27
C ALA A 235 1.40 -11.60 3.80
N ARG A 236 0.78 -12.56 4.51
CA ARG A 236 -0.48 -12.35 5.23
C ARG A 236 -0.33 -11.31 6.34
N THR A 237 0.77 -11.33 7.07
CA THR A 237 1.04 -10.38 8.17
C THR A 237 1.44 -9.00 7.66
N ALA A 238 2.17 -8.91 6.54
CA ALA A 238 2.55 -7.64 5.92
C ALA A 238 1.36 -6.90 5.27
N GLY A 239 0.36 -7.63 4.76
CA GLY A 239 -0.85 -7.06 4.16
C GLY A 239 -2.00 -6.80 5.15
N THR A 240 -1.89 -7.28 6.39
CA THR A 240 -2.84 -6.96 7.46
C THR A 240 -2.34 -5.68 8.11
N PRO A 241 -3.12 -4.57 8.13
CA PRO A 241 -2.77 -3.44 8.99
C PRO A 241 -2.57 -4.01 10.37
N ALA A 242 -1.38 -3.87 10.97
CA ALA A 242 -1.19 -4.27 12.35
C ALA A 242 -2.36 -3.62 13.13
N PRO A 243 -3.28 -4.40 13.75
CA PRO A 243 -4.54 -3.87 14.27
C PRO A 243 -4.33 -2.81 15.36
N THR A 244 -3.09 -2.57 15.75
CA THR A 244 -2.64 -1.61 16.74
C THR A 244 -1.97 -0.36 16.16
N ALA A 245 -1.42 -0.37 14.93
CA ALA A 245 -0.65 0.78 14.44
C ALA A 245 -1.51 2.04 14.19
N PRO A 246 -2.67 1.96 13.49
CA PRO A 246 -3.53 3.12 13.30
C PRO A 246 -4.13 3.62 14.62
N SER A 247 -4.53 2.71 15.51
CA SER A 247 -5.12 3.06 16.81
C SER A 247 -4.10 3.65 17.80
N THR A 248 -2.82 3.32 17.65
CA THR A 248 -1.73 3.88 18.47
C THR A 248 -1.30 5.27 17.95
N CYS A 249 -1.44 5.51 16.65
CA CYS A 249 -1.13 6.80 16.01
C CYS A 249 -2.34 7.76 15.96
N ALA A 250 -3.56 7.26 16.14
CA ALA A 250 -4.75 8.07 16.22
C ALA A 250 -4.79 8.79 17.57
N GLY A 251 -4.44 10.08 17.58
CA GLY A 251 -5.11 11.01 18.50
C GLY A 251 -6.62 10.89 18.32
N THR A 252 -7.40 11.29 19.32
CA THR A 252 -8.86 11.09 19.47
C THR A 252 -9.77 11.70 18.38
N GLY A 253 -9.35 11.83 17.12
CA GLY A 253 -10.11 12.49 16.07
C GLY A 253 -9.79 12.11 14.61
N VAL A 254 -9.11 11.00 14.32
CA VAL A 254 -8.91 10.57 12.91
C VAL A 254 -9.93 9.50 12.54
N PRO A 255 -10.83 9.73 11.54
CA PRO A 255 -11.79 8.74 11.11
C PRO A 255 -11.07 7.55 10.43
N THR A 256 -11.48 6.35 10.82
CA THR A 256 -11.06 5.09 10.20
C THR A 256 -11.66 4.98 8.80
N TRP A 257 -10.81 4.87 7.78
CA TRP A 257 -11.20 4.48 6.42
C TRP A 257 -11.18 2.96 6.27
#